data_AF-A0A1T4NDA4-F1
#
_entry.id   AF-A0A1T4NDA4-F1
#
_cell.length_a   1.000
_cell.length_b   1.000
_cell.length_c   1.000
_cell.angle_alpha   90.00
_cell.angle_beta   90.00
_cell.angle_gamma   90.00
#
_symmetry.space_group_name_H-M   'P 1'
#
loop_
_entity.id
_entity.type
_entity.pdbx_description
1 polymer ?
#
loop_
_entity_poly.entity_id
_entity_poly.type
_entity_poly.pdbx_seq_one_letter_code
_entity_poly.pdbx_strand_id
1 'polypeptide(L)'
;MGAIIGGILWIILCALTATLAERKGHKGIGYFLLALFLSPLIGLIIVACISNKTQKLCPYCKKAIDIHATVCGFCGKELTKKNSTNAEKEKWISERIVELISTGKTATDAKIQAEAEYSVEKNNKEENKSTEANE
;
A
#
# COMPACT_ATOMS: atom_id res chain seq x y z
N MET A 1 4.11 14.39 -24.86
CA MET A 1 3.58 15.78 -24.89
C MET A 1 3.30 16.37 -23.51
N GLY A 2 2.86 15.57 -22.51
CA GLY A 2 2.53 16.10 -21.17
C GLY A 2 3.68 16.78 -20.40
N ALA A 3 4.92 16.30 -20.55
CA ALA A 3 6.07 16.88 -19.85
C ALA A 3 6.43 18.31 -20.29
N ILE A 4 6.21 18.63 -21.57
CA ILE A 4 6.55 19.95 -22.14
C ILE A 4 5.54 20.99 -21.66
N ILE A 5 4.25 20.64 -21.61
CA ILE A 5 3.17 21.50 -21.10
C ILE A 5 3.38 21.78 -19.60
N GLY A 6 3.77 20.77 -18.82
CA GLY A 6 4.12 20.94 -17.41
C GLY A 6 5.32 21.88 -17.21
N GLY A 7 6.36 21.73 -18.04
CA GLY A 7 7.55 22.60 -17.99
C GLY A 7 7.25 24.06 -18.35
N ILE A 8 6.43 24.31 -19.38
CA ILE A 8 6.07 25.68 -19.79
C ILE A 8 5.23 26.38 -18.71
N LEU A 9 4.26 25.68 -18.11
CA LEU A 9 3.43 26.22 -17.03
C LEU A 9 4.27 26.51 -15.78
N TRP A 10 5.26 25.66 -15.47
CA TRP A 10 6.22 25.87 -14.38
C TRP A 10 7.06 27.12 -14.60
N ILE A 11 7.62 27.31 -15.81
CA ILE A 11 8.46 28.46 -16.16
C ILE A 11 7.68 29.78 -15.98
N ILE A 12 6.42 29.81 -16.40
CA ILE A 12 5.54 30.98 -16.25
C ILE A 12 5.27 31.27 -14.77
N LEU A 13 5.02 30.25 -13.95
CA LEU A 13 4.86 30.40 -12.50
C LEU A 13 6.12 30.95 -11.82
N CYS A 14 7.31 30.46 -12.20
CA CYS A 14 8.57 31.00 -11.70
C CYS A 14 8.77 32.48 -12.08
N ALA A 15 8.47 32.85 -13.33
CA ALA A 15 8.57 34.24 -13.80
C ALA A 15 7.59 35.17 -13.05
N LEU A 16 6.39 34.70 -12.73
CA LEU A 16 5.41 35.42 -11.91
C LEU A 16 5.91 35.66 -10.47
N THR A 17 6.52 34.65 -9.84
CA THR A 17 7.09 34.82 -8.49
C THR A 17 8.28 35.79 -8.44
N ALA A 18 9.12 35.78 -9.48
CA ALA A 18 10.24 36.71 -9.60
C ALA A 18 9.77 38.17 -9.75
N THR A 19 8.77 38.41 -10.62
CA THR A 19 8.22 39.76 -10.86
C THR A 19 7.40 40.28 -9.66
N LEU A 20 6.69 39.41 -8.93
CA LEU A 20 6.00 39.78 -7.69
C LEU A 20 6.95 40.14 -6.54
N ALA A 21 8.13 39.50 -6.48
CA ALA A 21 9.15 39.81 -5.47
C ALA A 21 9.83 41.17 -5.72
N GLU A 22 10.07 41.53 -6.99
CA GLU A 22 10.65 42.81 -7.37
C GLU A 22 9.76 44.01 -6.97
N ARG A 23 8.42 43.82 -6.97
CA ARG A 23 7.49 44.88 -6.54
C ARG A 23 7.50 45.17 -5.04
N LYS A 24 8.15 44.33 -4.23
CA LYS A 24 8.26 44.51 -2.76
C LYS A 24 9.65 45.00 -2.29
N GLY A 25 10.50 45.47 -3.21
CA GLY A 25 11.74 46.17 -2.88
C GLY A 25 12.84 45.29 -2.26
N HIS A 26 12.78 43.97 -2.42
CA HIS A 26 13.81 43.03 -1.95
C HIS A 26 14.62 42.46 -3.11
N LYS A 27 15.92 42.19 -2.87
CA LYS A 27 16.91 41.76 -3.87
C LYS A 27 16.44 40.47 -4.59
N GLY A 28 15.98 40.61 -5.83
CA GLY A 28 15.38 39.54 -6.65
C GLY A 28 16.26 38.32 -6.91
N ILE A 29 17.58 38.44 -6.74
CA ILE A 29 18.54 37.34 -6.90
C ILE A 29 18.26 36.17 -5.95
N GLY A 30 17.71 36.45 -4.75
CA GLY A 30 17.39 35.42 -3.76
C GLY A 30 16.29 34.47 -4.22
N TYR A 31 15.28 34.98 -4.94
CA TYR A 31 14.14 34.18 -5.41
C TYR A 31 14.51 33.30 -6.61
N PHE A 32 15.45 33.73 -7.45
CA PHE A 32 16.01 32.90 -8.52
C PHE A 32 16.81 31.72 -7.97
N LEU A 33 17.69 31.95 -6.98
CA LEU A 33 18.41 30.88 -6.30
C LEU A 33 17.48 29.95 -5.52
N LEU A 34 16.43 30.50 -4.89
CA LEU A 34 15.44 29.69 -4.19
C LEU A 34 14.68 28.77 -5.16
N ALA A 35 14.23 29.28 -6.30
CA ALA A 35 13.55 28.48 -7.31
C ALA A 35 14.46 27.41 -7.94
N LEU A 36 15.74 27.76 -8.19
CA LEU A 36 16.74 26.85 -8.73
C LEU A 36 17.10 25.72 -7.76
N PHE A 37 17.06 25.98 -6.45
CA PHE A 37 17.34 24.98 -5.42
C PHE A 37 16.10 24.16 -5.05
N LEU A 38 14.91 24.77 -5.09
CA LEU A 38 13.65 24.12 -4.73
C LEU A 38 13.21 23.09 -5.78
N SER A 39 13.51 23.33 -7.06
CA SER A 39 13.20 22.36 -8.14
C SER A 39 13.91 20.99 -7.98
N PRO A 40 15.23 20.91 -7.78
CA PRO A 40 15.91 19.65 -7.49
C PRO A 40 15.58 19.12 -6.09
N LEU A 41 15.29 19.98 -5.11
CA LEU A 41 14.87 19.53 -3.77
C LEU A 41 13.52 18.81 -3.81
N ILE A 42 12.52 19.32 -4.55
CA ILE A 42 11.23 18.63 -4.75
C ILE A 42 11.45 17.30 -5.48
N GLY A 43 12.27 17.28 -6.53
CA GLY A 43 12.60 16.05 -7.26
C GLY A 43 13.25 15.01 -6.34
N LEU A 44 14.20 15.44 -5.50
CA LEU A 44 14.88 14.59 -4.52
C LEU A 44 13.91 14.06 -3.46
N ILE A 45 12.99 14.89 -2.96
CA ILE A 45 11.98 14.49 -1.97
C ILE A 45 11.03 13.45 -2.57
N ILE A 46 10.56 13.62 -3.82
CA ILE A 46 9.68 12.66 -4.48
C ILE A 46 10.39 11.30 -4.65
N VAL A 47 11.64 11.30 -5.11
CA VAL A 47 12.45 10.08 -5.25
C VAL A 47 12.71 9.41 -3.90
N ALA A 48 13.05 10.19 -2.87
CA ALA A 48 13.28 9.68 -1.53
C ALA A 48 11.99 9.14 -0.88
N CYS A 49 10.83 9.73 -1.18
CA CYS A 49 9.53 9.29 -0.68
C CYS A 49 9.02 8.02 -1.39
N ILE A 50 9.49 7.75 -2.62
CA ILE A 50 9.39 6.43 -3.27
C ILE A 50 10.34 5.46 -2.55
N SER A 51 9.95 5.08 -1.34
CA SER A 51 10.50 3.92 -0.67
C SER A 51 9.96 2.70 -1.41
N ASN A 52 10.81 2.06 -2.21
CA ASN A 52 10.51 0.82 -2.91
C ASN A 52 10.24 -0.30 -1.88
N LYS A 53 9.01 -0.37 -1.37
CA LYS A 53 8.50 -1.45 -0.49
C LYS A 53 8.22 -2.73 -1.29
N THR A 54 9.01 -3.01 -2.33
CA THR A 54 8.88 -4.19 -3.19
C THR A 54 9.64 -5.40 -2.63
N GLN A 55 10.18 -5.28 -1.41
CA GLN A 55 10.91 -6.34 -0.75
C GLN A 55 10.26 -6.71 0.58
N LYS A 56 10.18 -8.02 0.85
CA LYS A 56 9.81 -8.60 2.14
C LYS A 56 11.01 -9.36 2.71
N LEU A 57 11.05 -9.53 4.03
CA LEU A 57 12.04 -10.44 4.63
C LEU A 57 11.55 -11.88 4.48
N CYS A 58 12.46 -12.78 4.13
CA CYS A 58 12.20 -14.22 4.18
C CYS A 58 11.95 -14.65 5.64
N PRO A 59 10.85 -15.37 5.95
CA PRO A 59 10.54 -15.81 7.32
C PRO A 59 11.55 -16.83 7.86
N TYR A 60 12.31 -17.48 6.98
CA TYR A 60 13.25 -18.52 7.38
C TYR A 60 14.68 -18.00 7.56
N CYS A 61 15.20 -17.27 6.58
CA CYS A 61 16.60 -16.81 6.58
C CYS A 61 16.77 -15.31 6.83
N LYS A 62 15.67 -14.56 6.98
CA LYS A 62 15.63 -13.11 7.28
C LYS A 62 16.33 -12.19 6.27
N LYS A 63 16.68 -12.69 5.08
CA LYS A 63 17.18 -11.87 3.97
C LYS A 63 16.04 -11.20 3.21
N ALA A 64 16.30 -10.01 2.68
CA ALA A 64 15.37 -9.29 1.82
C ALA A 64 15.21 -10.03 0.48
N ILE A 65 13.96 -10.27 0.09
CA ILE A 65 13.56 -10.98 -1.12
C ILE A 65 12.37 -10.27 -1.76
N ASP A 66 12.09 -10.56 -3.02
CA ASP A 66 10.94 -10.00 -3.73
C ASP A 66 9.60 -10.35 -3.04
N ILE A 67 8.68 -9.40 -2.98
CA ILE A 67 7.35 -9.62 -2.36
C ILE A 67 6.56 -10.74 -3.05
N HIS A 68 6.79 -10.97 -4.35
CA HIS A 68 6.16 -11.99 -5.16
C HIS A 68 6.95 -13.30 -5.23
N ALA A 69 8.14 -13.38 -4.62
CA ALA A 69 8.89 -14.63 -4.56
C ALA A 69 8.06 -15.75 -3.90
N THR A 70 7.91 -16.86 -4.63
CA THR A 70 7.34 -18.14 -4.17
C THR A 70 8.41 -19.03 -3.55
N VAL A 71 9.68 -18.88 -3.94
CA VAL A 71 10.82 -19.59 -3.35
C VAL A 71 11.91 -18.59 -2.99
N CYS A 72 12.53 -18.75 -1.83
CA CYS A 72 13.64 -17.89 -1.41
C CYS A 72 14.92 -18.25 -2.17
N GLY A 73 15.44 -17.32 -2.99
CA GLY A 73 16.70 -17.51 -3.73
C GLY A 73 17.96 -17.69 -2.86
N PHE A 74 17.89 -17.43 -1.54
CA PHE A 74 19.03 -17.59 -0.62
C PHE A 74 19.01 -18.91 0.14
N CYS A 75 17.84 -19.36 0.60
CA CYS A 75 17.74 -20.55 1.45
C CYS A 75 16.99 -21.71 0.79
N GLY A 76 16.48 -21.52 -0.44
CA GLY A 76 15.77 -22.54 -1.21
C GLY A 76 14.40 -22.93 -0.67
N LYS A 77 13.96 -22.34 0.46
CA LYS A 77 12.66 -22.68 1.06
C LYS A 77 11.51 -22.02 0.31
N GLU A 78 10.44 -22.79 0.15
CA GLU A 78 9.19 -22.33 -0.43
C GLU A 78 8.47 -21.40 0.54
N LEU A 79 8.00 -20.28 0.02
CA LEU A 79 7.36 -19.21 0.74
C LEU A 79 5.86 -19.36 0.51
N THR A 80 5.21 -20.14 1.36
CA THR A 80 3.77 -20.34 1.30
C THR A 80 3.09 -18.98 1.33
N LYS A 81 2.54 -18.56 0.19
CA LYS A 81 1.75 -17.34 0.09
C LYS A 81 0.57 -17.52 1.06
N LYS A 82 0.31 -16.55 1.93
CA LYS A 82 -0.92 -16.45 2.76
C LYS A 82 -2.21 -16.30 1.93
N ASN A 83 -2.24 -16.89 0.73
CA ASN A 83 -3.45 -17.10 -0.04
C ASN A 83 -4.33 -18.15 0.63
N SER A 84 -3.78 -19.07 1.42
CA SER A 84 -4.56 -20.10 2.13
C SER A 84 -5.62 -19.46 3.04
N THR A 85 -5.26 -18.44 3.82
CA THR A 85 -6.23 -17.74 4.69
C THR A 85 -7.38 -17.04 3.95
N ASN A 86 -7.19 -16.60 2.70
CA ASN A 86 -8.27 -16.05 1.90
C ASN A 86 -9.03 -17.14 1.14
N ALA A 87 -8.35 -18.17 0.65
CA ALA A 87 -8.99 -19.30 -0.04
C ALA A 87 -9.87 -20.13 0.92
N GLU A 88 -9.39 -20.39 2.14
CA GLU A 88 -10.15 -21.06 3.19
C GLU A 88 -11.36 -20.22 3.64
N LYS A 89 -11.17 -18.89 3.75
CA LYS A 89 -12.25 -17.94 4.02
C LYS A 89 -13.31 -17.97 2.91
N GLU A 90 -12.91 -17.81 1.66
CA GLU A 90 -13.83 -17.77 0.53
C GLU A 90 -14.61 -19.08 0.39
N LYS A 91 -13.94 -20.22 0.61
CA LYS A 91 -14.57 -21.53 0.63
C LYS A 91 -15.64 -21.63 1.72
N TRP A 92 -15.27 -21.35 2.98
CA TRP A 92 -16.21 -21.37 4.12
C TRP A 92 -17.42 -20.45 3.90
N ILE A 93 -17.17 -19.24 3.39
CA ILE A 93 -18.23 -18.25 3.13
C ILE A 93 -19.17 -18.76 2.03
N SER A 94 -18.63 -19.34 0.95
CA SER A 94 -19.47 -19.85 -0.14
C SER A 94 -20.39 -20.99 0.31
N GLU A 95 -19.89 -21.91 1.14
CA GLU A 95 -20.67 -23.02 1.70
C GLU A 95 -21.79 -22.50 2.61
N ARG A 96 -21.48 -21.54 3.50
CA ARG A 96 -22.47 -20.94 4.40
C ARG A 96 -23.52 -20.09 3.66
N ILE A 97 -23.14 -19.38 2.60
CA ILE A 97 -24.10 -18.63 1.77
C ILE A 97 -25.11 -19.57 1.13
N VAL A 98 -24.68 -20.71 0.59
CA VAL A 98 -25.58 -21.70 -0.03
C VAL A 98 -26.58 -22.25 0.98
N GLU A 99 -26.11 -22.56 2.20
CA GLU A 99 -26.97 -22.99 3.31
C GLU A 99 -28.03 -21.93 3.64
N LEU A 100 -27.63 -20.66 3.82
CA LEU A 100 -28.55 -19.59 4.18
C LEU A 100 -29.57 -19.29 3.06
N ILE A 101 -29.15 -19.32 1.80
CA ILE A 101 -30.08 -19.18 0.66
C ILE A 101 -31.10 -20.34 0.65
N SER A 102 -30.67 -21.56 0.97
CA SER A 102 -31.58 -22.72 1.04
C SER A 102 -32.64 -22.60 2.14
N THR A 103 -32.34 -21.85 3.22
CA THR A 103 -33.30 -21.52 4.29
C THR A 103 -34.23 -20.35 3.95
N GLY A 104 -34.18 -19.83 2.71
CA GLY A 104 -35.05 -18.76 2.22
C GLY A 104 -34.50 -17.35 2.44
N LYS A 105 -33.23 -17.19 2.83
CA LYS A 105 -32.61 -15.85 2.89
C LYS A 105 -32.27 -15.33 1.50
N THR A 106 -32.31 -14.01 1.37
CA THR A 106 -31.81 -13.34 0.16
C THR A 106 -30.30 -13.47 0.08
N ALA A 107 -29.74 -13.49 -1.13
CA ALA A 107 -28.29 -13.63 -1.34
C ALA A 107 -27.48 -12.55 -0.61
N THR A 108 -28.02 -11.34 -0.48
CA THR A 108 -27.37 -10.23 0.22
C THR A 108 -27.33 -10.45 1.73
N ASP A 109 -28.44 -10.87 2.33
CA ASP A 109 -28.54 -11.15 3.77
C ASP A 109 -27.66 -12.36 4.16
N ALA A 110 -27.66 -13.39 3.31
CA ALA A 110 -26.82 -14.58 3.46
C ALA A 110 -25.33 -14.25 3.47
N LYS A 111 -24.88 -13.34 2.59
CA LYS A 111 -23.48 -12.92 2.53
C LYS A 111 -23.07 -12.14 3.78
N ILE A 112 -23.89 -11.18 4.22
CA ILE A 112 -23.60 -10.37 5.42
C ILE A 112 -23.50 -11.28 6.65
N GLN A 113 -24.43 -12.23 6.78
CA GLN A 113 -24.42 -13.17 7.90
C GLN A 113 -23.20 -14.11 7.88
N ALA A 114 -22.85 -14.68 6.72
CA ALA A 114 -21.68 -15.53 6.59
C ALA A 114 -20.39 -14.76 6.94
N GLU A 115 -20.21 -13.53 6.44
CA GLU A 115 -19.02 -12.73 6.76
C GLU A 115 -18.91 -12.39 8.25
N ALA A 116 -20.03 -12.12 8.93
CA ALA A 116 -20.07 -11.87 10.36
C ALA A 116 -19.70 -13.13 11.17
N GLU A 117 -20.30 -14.28 10.84
CA GLU A 117 -20.03 -15.56 11.48
C GLU A 117 -18.57 -16.01 11.29
N TYR A 118 -17.99 -15.83 10.10
CA TYR A 118 -16.58 -16.12 9.84
C TYR A 118 -15.65 -15.29 10.74
N SER A 119 -15.99 -14.01 10.95
CA SER A 119 -15.17 -13.10 11.75
C SER A 119 -15.11 -13.51 13.22
N VAL A 120 -16.23 -14.01 13.77
CA VAL A 120 -16.29 -14.53 15.13
C VAL A 120 -15.48 -15.83 15.26
N GLU A 121 -15.66 -16.78 14.34
CA GLU A 121 -14.93 -18.06 14.33
C GLU A 121 -13.42 -17.85 14.25
N LYS A 122 -12.98 -16.88 13.42
CA LYS A 122 -11.57 -16.55 13.30
C LYS A 122 -10.99 -16.02 14.62
N ASN A 123 -11.70 -15.12 15.30
CA ASN A 123 -11.24 -14.58 16.59
C ASN A 123 -11.10 -15.68 17.64
N ASN A 124 -12.09 -16.59 17.73
CA ASN A 124 -12.02 -17.73 18.66
C ASN A 124 -10.81 -18.64 18.38
N LYS A 125 -10.50 -18.91 17.11
CA LYS A 125 -9.30 -19.70 16.74
C LYS A 125 -8.00 -18.99 17.10
N GLU A 126 -7.94 -17.66 16.96
CA GLU A 126 -6.77 -16.87 17.35
C GLU A 126 -6.60 -16.84 18.88
N GLU A 127 -7.68 -16.69 19.65
CA GLU A 127 -7.70 -16.73 21.12
C GLU A 127 -7.25 -18.09 21.68
N ASN A 128 -7.76 -19.19 21.11
CA ASN A 128 -7.35 -20.54 21.51
C ASN A 128 -5.88 -20.80 21.22
N LYS A 129 -5.37 -20.36 20.06
CA LYS A 129 -3.95 -20.52 19.69
C LYS A 129 -3.01 -19.70 20.58
N SER A 130 -3.45 -18.54 21.07
CA SER A 130 -2.67 -17.78 22.06
C SER A 130 -2.66 -18.46 23.43
N THR A 131 -3.73 -19.15 23.82
CA THR A 131 -3.80 -19.87 25.09
C THR A 131 -2.89 -21.10 25.08
N GLU A 132 -2.85 -21.84 23.97
CA GLU A 132 -1.98 -23.01 23.78
C GLU A 132 -0.48 -22.69 23.71
N ALA A 133 -0.09 -21.44 23.42
CA ALA A 133 1.32 -21.02 23.36
C ALA A 133 1.91 -20.61 24.73
N ASN A 134 1.06 -20.54 25.76
CA ASN A 134 1.43 -20.09 27.11
C ASN A 134 1.50 -21.25 28.13
N GLU A 135 1.27 -22.49 27.69
CA GLU A 135 1.39 -23.73 28.47
C GLU A 135 2.67 -24.48 28.06
#